data_AF-A0A7J4XLT6-F1
#
_entry.id   AF-A0A7J4XLT6-F1
#
_cell.length_a   1.000
_cell.length_b   1.000
_cell.length_c   1.000
_cell.angle_alpha   90.00
_cell.angle_beta   90.00
_cell.angle_gamma   90.00
#
_symmetry.space_group_name_H-M   'P 1'
#
loop_
_entity.id
_entity.type
_entity.pdbx_description
1 polymer ?
#
loop_
_entity_poly.entity_id
_entity_poly.type
_entity_poly.pdbx_seq_one_letter_code
_entity_poly.pdbx_strand_id
1 'polypeptide(L)'
;MNTKEFIEKIKSGEAKVLTVKVAKLLKGKRIAWMYFGYKGQNSVKEMTVGDIVTELDYNEAQPCDGFSSRAEYWRSFMTEKQLDEKKTTLLLLQADGKCPYINAHTKYSNFYNVPTFTCSDADREVYYVEI
;
A
#
# COMPACT_ATOMS: atom_id res chain seq x y z
N MET A 1 16.36 -11.41 3.29
CA MET A 1 17.07 -10.53 2.33
C MET A 1 17.43 -9.22 3.00
N ASN A 2 18.63 -8.66 2.79
CA ASN A 2 18.99 -7.34 3.37
C ASN A 2 18.78 -6.18 2.37
N THR A 3 18.80 -4.93 2.85
CA THR A 3 18.56 -3.74 2.01
C THR A 3 19.51 -3.61 0.83
N LYS A 4 20.81 -3.91 1.01
CA LYS A 4 21.81 -3.80 -0.07
C LYS A 4 21.51 -4.81 -1.16
N GLU A 5 21.22 -6.06 -0.78
CA GLU A 5 20.85 -7.13 -1.69
C GLU A 5 19.58 -6.79 -2.48
N PHE A 6 18.55 -6.27 -1.81
CA PHE A 6 17.29 -5.88 -2.46
C PHE A 6 17.50 -4.75 -3.48
N ILE A 7 18.33 -3.75 -3.15
CA ILE A 7 18.67 -2.65 -4.08
C ILE A 7 19.35 -3.19 -5.34
N GLU A 8 20.25 -4.17 -5.22
CA GLU A 8 20.86 -4.80 -6.40
C GLU A 8 19.85 -5.59 -7.24
N LYS A 9 18.84 -6.22 -6.60
CA LYS A 9 17.71 -6.85 -7.31
C LYS A 9 16.85 -5.84 -8.06
N ILE A 10 16.66 -4.62 -7.52
CA ILE A 10 16.00 -3.53 -8.26
C ILE A 10 16.85 -3.12 -9.47
N LYS A 11 18.15 -2.87 -9.28
CA LYS A 11 19.04 -2.44 -10.37
C LYS A 11 19.16 -3.46 -11.50
N SER A 12 19.13 -4.75 -11.17
CA SER A 12 19.19 -5.85 -12.14
C SER A 12 17.84 -6.16 -12.80
N GLY A 13 16.73 -5.59 -12.31
CA GLY A 13 15.37 -5.85 -12.80
C GLY A 13 14.75 -7.15 -12.29
N GLU A 14 15.41 -7.84 -11.35
CA GLU A 14 14.86 -9.02 -10.68
C GLU A 14 13.68 -8.62 -9.76
N ALA A 15 13.85 -7.55 -8.99
CA ALA A 15 12.76 -6.94 -8.22
C ALA A 15 11.91 -6.06 -9.15
N LYS A 16 10.59 -6.22 -9.06
CA LYS A 16 9.63 -5.57 -9.96
C LYS A 16 8.78 -4.56 -9.18
N VAL A 17 8.24 -3.57 -9.89
CA VAL A 17 7.25 -2.65 -9.33
C VAL A 17 5.96 -3.39 -8.99
N LEU A 18 5.43 -3.15 -7.79
CA LEU A 18 4.21 -3.76 -7.29
C LEU A 18 2.99 -2.96 -7.78
N THR A 19 2.43 -3.36 -8.91
CA THR A 19 1.15 -2.78 -9.40
C THR A 19 -0.05 -3.49 -8.78
N VAL A 20 -1.22 -2.85 -8.80
CA VAL A 20 -2.49 -3.47 -8.34
C VAL A 20 -2.78 -4.76 -9.11
N LYS A 21 -2.51 -4.80 -10.42
CA LYS A 21 -2.68 -5.99 -11.24
C LYS A 21 -1.77 -7.13 -10.78
N VAL A 22 -0.50 -6.82 -10.49
CA VAL A 22 0.48 -7.80 -10.03
C VAL A 22 0.13 -8.31 -8.64
N ALA A 23 -0.23 -7.44 -7.70
CA ALA A 23 -0.61 -7.83 -6.35
C ALA A 23 -1.79 -8.81 -6.33
N LYS A 24 -2.78 -8.64 -7.22
CA LYS A 24 -3.88 -9.62 -7.38
C LYS A 24 -3.40 -11.02 -7.75
N LEU A 25 -2.35 -11.13 -8.57
CA LEU A 25 -1.75 -12.40 -8.96
C LEU A 25 -0.87 -13.01 -7.85
N LEU A 26 -0.40 -12.18 -6.92
CA LEU A 26 0.43 -12.58 -5.79
C LEU A 26 -0.39 -12.96 -4.55
N LYS A 27 -1.73 -12.83 -4.55
CA LYS A 27 -2.56 -13.14 -3.38
C LYS A 27 -2.25 -14.54 -2.83
N GLY A 28 -1.99 -14.62 -1.52
CA GLY A 28 -1.57 -15.83 -0.82
C GLY A 28 -0.08 -16.16 -0.89
N LYS A 29 0.69 -15.47 -1.73
CA LYS A 29 2.15 -15.66 -1.85
C LYS A 29 2.90 -14.79 -0.85
N ARG A 30 4.10 -15.24 -0.47
CA ARG A 30 5.02 -14.47 0.35
C ARG A 30 5.92 -13.62 -0.54
N ILE A 31 6.10 -12.37 -0.15
CA ILE A 31 6.97 -11.42 -0.84
C ILE A 31 7.88 -10.71 0.15
N ALA A 32 9.10 -10.39 -0.30
CA ALA A 32 9.88 -9.31 0.26
C ALA A 32 9.56 -8.04 -0.53
N TRP A 33 9.43 -6.89 0.14
CA TRP A 33 9.12 -5.62 -0.49
C TRP A 33 9.86 -4.46 0.16
N MET A 34 10.03 -3.38 -0.60
CA MET A 34 10.71 -2.17 -0.18
C MET A 34 10.24 -0.98 -1.05
N TYR A 35 10.27 0.22 -0.48
CA TYR A 35 10.26 1.47 -1.22
C TYR A 35 11.49 2.29 -0.84
N PHE A 36 11.90 3.21 -1.70
CA PHE A 36 12.97 4.15 -1.37
C PHE A 36 12.43 5.22 -0.41
N GLY A 37 12.92 5.24 0.82
CA GLY A 37 12.60 6.30 1.79
C GLY A 37 13.59 7.46 1.72
N TYR A 38 13.51 8.37 2.69
CA TYR A 38 14.55 9.37 2.90
C TYR A 38 15.86 8.71 3.36
N LYS A 39 16.96 9.48 3.36
CA LYS A 39 18.30 8.99 3.72
C LYS A 39 18.27 8.18 5.03
N GLY A 40 18.65 6.91 4.95
CA GLY A 40 18.71 5.99 6.08
C GLY A 40 17.40 5.25 6.42
N GLN A 41 16.32 5.45 5.66
CA GLN A 41 15.01 4.86 5.94
C GLN A 41 14.66 3.64 5.07
N ASN A 42 15.55 3.23 4.16
CA ASN A 42 15.32 2.05 3.33
C ASN A 42 15.32 0.79 4.18
N SER A 43 14.18 0.10 4.23
CA SER A 43 14.02 -1.16 4.95
C SER A 43 13.29 -2.16 4.08
N VAL A 44 13.81 -3.40 4.06
CA VAL A 44 13.13 -4.54 3.45
C VAL A 44 12.17 -5.12 4.47
N LYS A 45 10.92 -5.31 4.06
CA LYS A 45 9.88 -5.95 4.85
C LYS A 45 9.40 -7.18 4.11
N GLU A 46 8.78 -8.10 4.84
CA GLU A 46 8.19 -9.30 4.26
C GLU A 46 6.71 -9.37 4.64
N MET A 47 5.90 -9.93 3.76
CA MET A 47 4.49 -10.20 4.03
C MET A 47 3.96 -11.35 3.17
N THR A 48 2.88 -11.97 3.62
CA THR A 48 2.00 -12.74 2.73
C THR A 48 0.93 -11.81 2.18
N VAL A 49 0.79 -11.74 0.86
CA VAL A 49 -0.14 -10.84 0.17
C VAL A 49 -1.58 -11.26 0.46
N GLY A 50 -2.35 -10.34 1.04
CA GLY A 50 -3.76 -10.52 1.36
C GLY A 50 -4.69 -9.86 0.34
N ASP A 51 -5.79 -9.30 0.84
CA ASP A 51 -6.79 -8.60 0.03
C ASP A 51 -6.37 -7.18 -0.35
N ILE A 52 -7.00 -6.67 -1.40
CA ILE A 52 -6.92 -5.27 -1.81
C ILE A 52 -8.30 -4.67 -1.59
N VAL A 53 -8.38 -3.66 -0.73
CA VAL A 53 -9.62 -2.98 -0.34
C VAL A 53 -9.48 -1.47 -0.50
N THR A 54 -10.57 -0.70 -0.42
CA THR A 54 -10.45 0.76 -0.35
C THR A 54 -10.01 1.20 1.05
N GLU A 55 -9.37 2.36 1.16
CA GLU A 55 -8.98 2.90 2.46
C GLU A 55 -10.21 3.15 3.34
N LEU A 56 -11.32 3.63 2.75
CA LEU A 56 -12.56 3.83 3.51
C LEU A 56 -13.12 2.50 4.04
N ASP A 57 -13.22 1.46 3.20
CA ASP A 57 -13.80 0.16 3.60
C ASP A 57 -12.97 -0.50 4.72
N TYR A 58 -11.64 -0.43 4.63
CA TYR A 58 -10.77 -0.93 5.71
C TYR A 58 -11.07 -0.24 7.05
N ASN A 59 -11.33 1.07 6.99
CA ASN A 59 -11.56 1.92 8.15
C ASN A 59 -12.98 1.83 8.74
N GLU A 60 -13.90 1.11 8.09
CA GLU A 60 -15.20 0.77 8.70
C GLU A 60 -15.05 -0.16 9.91
N ALA A 61 -14.01 -0.99 9.93
CA ALA A 61 -13.74 -1.94 11.02
C ALA A 61 -12.69 -1.44 12.03
N GLN A 62 -12.08 -0.26 11.81
CA GLN A 62 -11.02 0.24 12.69
C GLN A 62 -11.59 1.07 13.83
N PRO A 63 -11.10 0.89 15.08
CA PRO A 63 -11.58 1.63 16.23
C PRO A 63 -11.24 3.12 16.17
N CYS A 64 -12.13 3.95 16.73
CA CYS A 64 -11.94 5.38 16.88
C CYS A 64 -12.73 5.90 18.10
N ASP A 65 -12.05 6.45 19.10
CA ASP A 65 -12.71 6.93 20.32
C ASP A 65 -13.79 7.98 20.01
N GLY A 66 -14.97 7.80 20.61
CA GLY A 66 -16.13 8.67 20.39
C GLY A 66 -16.94 8.37 19.12
N PHE A 67 -16.55 7.38 18.33
CA PHE A 67 -17.24 6.94 17.11
C PHE A 67 -17.29 5.40 17.04
N SER A 68 -18.21 4.84 16.26
CA SER A 68 -18.29 3.40 16.01
C SER A 68 -17.13 2.89 15.14
N SER A 69 -16.58 3.74 14.27
CA SER A 69 -15.42 3.41 13.43
C SER A 69 -14.61 4.65 13.02
N ARG A 70 -13.39 4.40 12.53
CA ARG A 70 -12.55 5.45 11.93
C ARG A 70 -13.22 6.09 10.71
N ALA A 71 -13.93 5.29 9.91
CA ALA A 71 -14.67 5.78 8.75
C ALA A 71 -15.86 6.66 9.16
N GLU A 72 -16.57 6.35 10.25
CA GLU A 72 -17.61 7.22 10.80
C GLU A 72 -17.03 8.57 11.25
N TYR A 73 -15.93 8.53 12.01
CA TYR A 73 -15.22 9.76 12.41
C TYR A 73 -14.86 10.61 11.18
N TRP A 74 -14.30 10.02 10.14
CA TRP A 74 -13.99 10.75 8.91
C TRP A 74 -15.21 11.38 8.26
N ARG A 75 -16.34 10.67 8.19
CA ARG A 75 -17.60 11.23 7.65
C ARG A 75 -18.12 12.43 8.45
N SER A 76 -17.74 12.57 9.72
CA SER A 76 -18.22 13.68 10.56
C SER A 76 -17.55 15.02 10.27
N PHE A 77 -16.38 15.04 9.59
CA PHE A 77 -15.62 16.28 9.36
C PHE A 77 -14.97 16.40 7.98
N MET A 78 -14.77 15.30 7.23
CA MET A 78 -14.17 15.36 5.90
C MET A 78 -15.14 15.90 4.86
N THR A 79 -14.60 16.67 3.92
CA THR A 79 -15.32 17.08 2.71
C THR A 79 -15.62 15.87 1.81
N GLU A 80 -16.59 16.02 0.90
CA GLU A 80 -16.90 14.99 -0.11
C GLU A 80 -15.69 14.57 -0.92
N LYS A 81 -14.83 15.53 -1.31
CA LYS A 81 -13.59 15.26 -2.06
C LYS A 81 -12.62 14.40 -1.24
N GLN A 82 -12.44 14.71 0.04
CA GLN A 82 -11.56 13.93 0.93
C GLN A 82 -12.11 12.53 1.15
N LEU A 83 -13.43 12.38 1.33
CA LEU A 83 -14.06 11.06 1.44
C LEU A 83 -13.94 10.25 0.15
N ASP A 84 -14.09 10.88 -1.02
CA ASP A 84 -13.90 10.22 -2.31
C ASP A 84 -12.44 9.77 -2.51
N GLU A 85 -11.46 10.54 -2.04
CA GLU A 85 -10.06 10.12 -2.02
C GLU A 85 -9.87 8.84 -1.19
N LYS A 86 -10.51 8.75 -0.01
CA LYS A 86 -10.48 7.53 0.82
C LYS A 86 -11.20 6.34 0.18
N LYS A 87 -12.27 6.59 -0.59
CA LYS A 87 -12.99 5.55 -1.34
C LYS A 87 -12.22 5.05 -2.57
N THR A 88 -11.37 5.87 -3.15
CA THR A 88 -10.65 5.54 -4.39
C THR A 88 -9.21 5.08 -4.16
N THR A 89 -8.63 5.42 -3.01
CA THR A 89 -7.31 4.91 -2.59
C THR A 89 -7.44 3.44 -2.20
N LEU A 90 -6.60 2.59 -2.79
CA LEU A 90 -6.58 1.16 -2.50
C LEU A 90 -5.49 0.86 -1.46
N LEU A 91 -5.77 -0.04 -0.52
CA LEU A 91 -4.83 -0.59 0.43
C LEU A 91 -4.50 -2.03 0.07
N LEU A 92 -3.22 -2.39 0.09
CA LEU A 92 -2.82 -3.80 0.06
C LEU A 92 -2.70 -4.32 1.49
N LEU A 93 -3.50 -5.33 1.84
CA LEU A 93 -3.46 -5.97 3.15
C LEU A 93 -2.49 -7.16 3.18
N GLN A 94 -2.07 -7.51 4.38
CA GLN A 94 -1.47 -8.81 4.67
C GLN A 94 -2.55 -9.89 4.71
N ALA A 95 -2.15 -11.16 4.63
CA ALA A 95 -3.07 -12.30 4.70
C ALA A 95 -3.89 -12.36 6.00
N ASP A 96 -3.40 -11.76 7.09
CA ASP A 96 -4.13 -11.64 8.37
C ASP A 96 -5.06 -10.40 8.43
N GLY A 97 -5.20 -9.67 7.32
CA GLY A 97 -6.03 -8.48 7.21
C GLY A 97 -5.36 -7.19 7.68
N LYS A 98 -4.14 -7.22 8.23
CA LYS A 98 -3.46 -5.99 8.66
C LYS A 98 -2.98 -5.16 7.48
N CYS A 99 -3.14 -3.84 7.56
CA CYS A 99 -2.60 -2.92 6.57
C CYS A 99 -1.13 -2.53 6.92
N PRO A 100 -0.14 -2.82 6.06
CA PRO A 100 1.23 -2.35 6.18
C PRO A 100 1.43 -0.91 5.67
N TYR A 101 0.34 -0.19 5.36
CA TYR A 101 0.32 1.14 4.74
C TYR A 101 0.95 1.18 3.34
N ILE A 102 0.65 0.16 2.54
CA ILE A 102 0.95 0.13 1.10
C ILE A 102 -0.33 0.56 0.38
N ASN A 103 -0.28 1.73 -0.26
CA ASN A 103 -1.45 2.42 -0.82
C ASN A 103 -1.31 2.54 -2.34
N ALA A 104 -2.40 2.52 -3.10
CA ALA A 104 -2.38 2.91 -4.51
C ALA A 104 -3.34 4.08 -4.70
N HIS A 105 -2.77 5.24 -5.05
CA HIS A 105 -3.51 6.49 -5.26
C HIS A 105 -4.03 6.52 -6.70
N THR A 106 -5.30 6.17 -6.90
CA THR A 106 -5.83 5.92 -8.26
C THR A 106 -6.47 7.14 -8.93
N LYS A 107 -6.82 8.18 -8.17
CA LYS A 107 -7.59 9.34 -8.66
C LYS A 107 -6.90 10.69 -8.45
N TYR A 108 -6.70 11.11 -7.21
CA TYR A 108 -6.28 12.50 -6.90
C TYR A 108 -4.76 12.72 -6.88
N SER A 109 -3.99 11.69 -6.52
CA SER A 109 -2.53 11.72 -6.45
C SER A 109 -1.93 10.58 -7.27
N ASN A 110 -2.47 10.37 -8.46
CA ASN A 110 -1.98 9.32 -9.36
C ASN A 110 -0.78 9.84 -10.17
N PHE A 111 0.42 9.39 -9.81
CA PHE A 111 1.67 9.74 -10.50
C PHE A 111 2.04 8.77 -11.62
N TYR A 112 1.32 7.66 -11.76
CA TYR A 112 1.70 6.56 -12.65
C TYR A 112 0.59 6.23 -13.67
N ASN A 113 1.00 5.73 -14.83
CA ASN A 113 0.07 5.38 -15.92
C ASN A 113 -0.80 4.16 -15.60
N VAL A 114 -0.40 3.36 -14.62
CA VAL A 114 -1.15 2.21 -14.11
C VAL A 114 -1.28 2.33 -12.60
N PRO A 115 -2.34 1.79 -11.99
CA PRO A 115 -2.46 1.76 -10.53
C PRO A 115 -1.27 1.03 -9.89
N THR A 116 -0.39 1.82 -9.28
CA THR A 116 0.88 1.37 -8.68
C THR A 116 0.81 1.56 -7.18
N PHE A 117 1.29 0.55 -6.44
CA PHE A 117 1.42 0.69 -5.00
C PHE A 117 2.63 1.54 -4.63
N THR A 118 2.37 2.44 -3.70
CA THR A 118 3.27 3.38 -3.05
C THR A 118 3.08 3.22 -1.53
N CYS A 119 3.68 4.10 -0.74
CA CYS A 119 3.36 4.23 0.68
C CYS A 119 2.65 5.55 0.94
N SER A 120 3.07 6.33 1.95
CA SER A 120 2.55 7.68 2.20
C SER A 120 2.92 8.68 1.09
N ASP A 121 4.11 8.49 0.50
CA ASP A 121 4.61 9.32 -0.59
C ASP A 121 4.14 8.71 -1.91
N ALA A 122 3.14 9.33 -2.53
CA ALA A 122 2.46 8.82 -3.73
C ALA A 122 3.33 8.82 -5.00
N ASP A 123 4.53 9.39 -4.94
CA ASP A 123 5.53 9.43 -6.02
C ASP A 123 6.67 8.40 -5.84
N ARG A 124 6.52 7.47 -4.89
CA ARG A 124 7.53 6.44 -4.59
C ARG A 124 6.97 5.03 -4.75
N GLU A 125 7.41 4.35 -5.80
CA GLU A 125 7.02 2.97 -6.09
C GLU A 125 7.44 2.00 -4.98
N VAL A 126 6.57 1.02 -4.70
CA VAL A 126 6.92 -0.18 -3.95
C VAL A 126 7.46 -1.23 -4.93
N TYR A 127 8.61 -1.79 -4.61
CA TYR A 127 9.23 -2.91 -5.32
C TYR A 127 9.04 -4.20 -4.52
N TYR A 128 8.95 -5.33 -5.21
CA TYR A 128 8.80 -6.64 -4.58
C TYR A 128 9.67 -7.72 -5.24
N VAL A 129 9.94 -8.78 -4.47
CA VAL A 129 10.50 -10.06 -4.89
C VAL A 129 9.66 -11.16 -4.24
N GLU A 130 9.23 -12.16 -4.99
CA GLU A 130 8.57 -13.37 -4.45
C GLU A 130 9.61 -14.23 -3.72
N ILE A 131 9.29 -14.73 -2.51
CA ILE A 131 10.19 -15.50 -1.64
C ILE A 131 9.59 -16.80 -1.14
#